data_AF-A0A2T5JI62-F1
#
_entry.id   AF-A0A2T5JI62-F1
#
_cell.length_a   1.000
_cell.length_b   1.000
_cell.length_c   1.000
_cell.angle_alpha   90.00
_cell.angle_beta   90.00
_cell.angle_gamma   90.00
#
_symmetry.space_group_name_H-M   'P 1'
#
loop_
_entity.id
_entity.type
_entity.pdbx_description
1 polymer ?
#
loop_
_entity_poly.entity_id
_entity_poly.type
_entity_poly.pdbx_seq_one_letter_code
_entity_poly.pdbx_strand_id
1 'polypeptide(L)'
;DCQACPIQRRCTSGTERRITRWEHEHLIDAMRERRARDPDPMTIRRRTVEHVFGTLKAWMGTTHFLTRRLKNVWTEMALNVLAYNMKRMISLIGARRLMEAIPG
;
A
#
# COMPACT_ATOMS: atom_id res chain seq x y z
N ASP A 1 -16.03 35.30 2.67
CA ASP A 1 -15.06 36.39 2.50
C ASP A 1 -14.22 36.54 3.78
N CYS A 2 -12.90 36.66 3.69
CA CYS A 2 -12.03 36.66 4.88
C CYS A 2 -12.16 37.95 5.72
N GLN A 3 -12.46 39.09 5.09
CA GLN A 3 -12.47 40.39 5.75
C GLN A 3 -13.66 40.62 6.69
N ALA A 4 -14.79 39.96 6.42
CA ALA A 4 -15.99 40.00 7.28
C ALA A 4 -16.13 38.74 8.16
N CYS A 5 -15.06 37.93 8.28
CA CYS A 5 -15.15 36.62 8.91
C CYS A 5 -15.00 36.73 10.45
N PRO A 6 -16.02 36.38 11.25
CA PRO A 6 -15.98 36.51 12.71
C PRO A 6 -14.94 35.58 13.38
N ILE A 7 -14.47 34.56 12.68
CA ILE A 7 -13.46 33.61 13.15
C ILE A 7 -12.07 33.86 12.57
N GLN A 8 -11.85 34.98 11.88
CA GLN A 8 -10.58 35.27 11.20
C GLN A 8 -9.38 35.12 12.13
N ARG A 9 -9.48 35.64 13.37
CA ARG A 9 -8.43 35.54 14.41
C ARG A 9 -8.02 34.11 14.77
N ARG A 10 -8.89 33.11 14.55
CA ARG A 10 -8.60 31.69 14.77
C ARG A 10 -8.08 30.97 13.52
N CYS A 11 -8.13 31.63 12.36
CA CYS A 11 -7.91 31.02 11.04
C CYS A 11 -6.62 31.51 10.37
N THR A 12 -6.29 32.79 10.51
CA THR A 12 -5.08 33.43 9.94
C THR A 12 -4.70 34.66 10.77
N SER A 13 -3.41 34.97 10.87
CA SER A 13 -2.90 36.23 11.46
C SER A 13 -2.79 37.37 10.44
N GLY A 14 -2.93 37.07 9.15
CA GLY A 14 -2.90 38.06 8.07
C GLY A 14 -4.29 38.53 7.62
N THR A 15 -4.31 39.49 6.69
CA THR A 15 -5.54 40.03 6.08
C THR A 15 -6.40 38.93 5.45
N GLU A 16 -5.76 37.90 4.90
CA GLU A 16 -6.43 36.81 4.20
C GLU A 16 -5.74 35.48 4.51
N ARG A 17 -6.47 34.37 4.37
CA ARG A 17 -5.87 33.04 4.40
C ARG A 17 -5.50 32.62 2.99
N ARG A 18 -4.21 32.44 2.72
CA ARG A 18 -3.73 31.83 1.48
C ARG A 18 -3.65 30.31 1.64
N ILE A 19 -4.18 29.58 0.67
CA ILE A 19 -4.13 28.11 0.64
C ILE A 19 -3.56 27.72 -0.71
N THR A 20 -2.42 27.03 -0.71
CA THR A 20 -1.87 26.41 -1.92
C THR A 20 -2.49 25.04 -2.05
N ARG A 21 -3.22 24.80 -3.14
CA ARG A 21 -3.76 23.49 -3.49
C ARG A 21 -2.94 22.93 -4.65
N TRP A 22 -2.68 21.63 -4.59
CA TRP A 22 -2.11 20.93 -5.74
C TRP A 22 -3.16 20.88 -6.86
N GLU A 23 -2.75 21.05 -8.12
CA GLU A 23 -3.65 21.08 -9.29
C GLU A 23 -4.58 19.85 -9.37
N HIS A 24 -4.09 18.70 -8.88
CA HIS A 24 -4.81 17.43 -8.89
C HIS A 24 -5.34 17.04 -7.50
N GLU A 25 -5.54 17.97 -6.58
CA GLU A 25 -6.09 17.68 -5.25
C GLU A 25 -7.46 16.98 -5.31
N HIS A 26 -8.25 17.26 -6.36
CA HIS A 26 -9.50 16.56 -6.63
C HIS A 26 -9.32 15.02 -6.75
N LEU A 27 -8.15 14.52 -7.16
CA LEU A 27 -7.84 13.08 -7.17
C LEU A 27 -7.71 12.52 -5.75
N ILE A 28 -7.11 13.31 -4.84
CA ILE A 28 -6.97 12.96 -3.43
C ILE A 28 -8.34 12.96 -2.77
N ASP A 29 -9.16 13.97 -3.04
CA ASP A 29 -10.52 14.07 -2.50
C ASP A 29 -11.40 12.93 -3.03
N ALA A 30 -11.34 12.61 -4.32
CA ALA A 30 -12.03 11.44 -4.88
C ALA A 30 -11.55 10.12 -4.25
N MET A 31 -10.26 9.99 -3.95
CA MET A 31 -9.73 8.82 -3.23
C MET A 31 -10.26 8.76 -1.80
N ARG A 32 -10.31 9.90 -1.08
CA ARG A 32 -10.87 10.01 0.27
C ARG A 32 -12.34 9.64 0.29
N GLU A 33 -13.13 10.11 -0.67
CA GLU A 33 -14.55 9.77 -0.80
C GLU A 33 -14.75 8.28 -1.05
N ARG A 34 -13.98 7.67 -1.97
CA ARG A 34 -14.00 6.21 -2.19
C ARG A 34 -13.70 5.44 -0.90
N ARG A 35 -12.69 5.88 -0.15
CA ARG A 35 -12.29 5.25 1.12
C ARG A 35 -13.30 5.45 2.24
N ALA A 36 -14.01 6.58 2.26
CA ALA A 36 -15.06 6.86 3.24
C ALA A 36 -16.34 6.06 2.96
N ARG A 37 -16.66 5.86 1.68
CA ARG A 37 -17.83 5.07 1.25
C ARG A 37 -17.70 3.58 1.60
N ASP A 38 -16.49 3.05 1.49
CA ASP A 38 -16.21 1.65 1.82
C ASP A 38 -14.91 1.53 2.63
N PRO A 39 -15.01 1.41 3.97
CA PRO A 39 -13.85 1.30 4.84
C PRO A 39 -13.25 -0.11 4.89
N ASP A 40 -13.97 -1.13 4.42
CA ASP A 40 -13.57 -2.54 4.55
C ASP A 40 -12.32 -2.91 3.71
N PRO A 41 -12.15 -2.46 2.45
CA PRO A 41 -10.98 -2.77 1.63
C PRO A 41 -9.64 -2.48 2.28
N MET A 42 -9.53 -1.39 3.05
CA MET A 42 -8.30 -1.06 3.78
C MET A 42 -8.07 -2.01 4.96
N THR A 43 -9.14 -2.41 5.65
CA THR A 43 -9.08 -3.40 6.73
C THR A 43 -8.68 -4.77 6.21
N ILE A 44 -9.26 -5.19 5.07
CA ILE A 44 -8.90 -6.42 4.37
C ILE A 44 -7.43 -6.35 3.96
N ARG A 45 -7.00 -5.28 3.28
CA ARG A 45 -5.60 -5.13 2.82
C ARG A 45 -4.60 -5.25 3.97
N ARG A 46 -4.87 -4.61 5.12
CA ARG A 46 -4.05 -4.73 6.33
C ARG A 46 -3.94 -6.17 6.80
N ARG A 47 -5.05 -6.91 6.78
CA ARG A 47 -5.11 -8.31 7.23
C ARG A 47 -4.49 -9.28 6.24
N THR A 48 -4.64 -9.06 4.93
CA THR A 48 -4.31 -10.07 3.92
C THR A 48 -3.00 -9.83 3.18
N VAL A 49 -2.59 -8.58 2.97
CA VAL A 49 -1.44 -8.28 2.09
C VAL A 49 -0.31 -7.53 2.81
N GLU A 50 -0.61 -6.66 3.77
CA GLU A 50 0.44 -5.88 4.44
C GLU A 50 1.43 -6.75 5.22
N HIS A 51 0.95 -7.78 5.91
CA HIS A 51 1.82 -8.73 6.61
C HIS A 51 2.70 -9.54 5.64
N VAL A 52 2.18 -9.87 4.44
CA VAL A 52 2.94 -10.55 3.38
C VAL A 52 4.09 -9.66 2.92
N PHE A 53 3.80 -8.39 2.63
CA PHE A 53 4.83 -7.42 2.25
C PHE A 53 5.86 -7.20 3.34
N GLY A 54 5.44 -7.13 4.61
CA GLY A 54 6.36 -7.03 5.74
C GLY A 54 7.30 -8.24 5.82
N THR A 55 6.76 -9.45 5.65
CA THR A 55 7.54 -10.69 5.64
C THR A 55 8.54 -10.72 4.50
N LEU A 56 8.10 -10.41 3.28
CA LEU A 56 8.96 -10.37 2.10
C LEU A 56 10.09 -9.36 2.27
N LYS A 57 9.79 -8.15 2.75
CA LYS A 57 10.81 -7.13 3.03
C LYS A 57 11.80 -7.58 4.10
N ALA A 58 11.34 -8.24 5.14
CA ALA A 58 12.21 -8.78 6.18
C ALA A 58 13.14 -9.88 5.62
N TRP A 59 12.66 -10.74 4.71
CA TRP A 59 13.48 -11.77 4.07
C TRP A 59 14.51 -11.19 3.09
N MET A 60 14.15 -10.14 2.36
CA MET A 60 15.08 -9.45 1.44
C MET A 60 16.21 -8.72 2.19
N GLY A 61 16.03 -8.40 3.48
CA GLY A 61 17.05 -7.76 4.31
C GLY A 61 17.27 -6.29 3.96
N THR A 62 18.48 -5.78 4.19
CA THR A 62 18.85 -4.37 3.97
C THR A 62 19.06 -4.01 2.49
N THR A 63 19.33 -5.01 1.65
CA THR A 63 19.49 -4.86 0.19
C THR A 63 18.20 -5.26 -0.51
N HIS A 64 17.57 -4.32 -1.21
CA HIS A 64 16.22 -4.53 -1.74
C HIS A 64 16.19 -5.48 -2.94
N PHE A 65 17.17 -5.39 -3.83
CA PHE A 65 17.30 -6.24 -5.01
C PHE A 65 18.76 -6.43 -5.38
N LEU A 66 19.13 -7.65 -5.76
CA LEU A 66 20.47 -8.00 -6.24
C LEU A 66 20.67 -7.62 -7.72
N THR A 67 19.57 -7.51 -8.46
CA THR A 67 19.58 -7.23 -9.90
C THR A 67 19.33 -5.75 -10.22
N ARG A 68 19.78 -5.32 -11.41
CA ARG A 68 19.53 -3.97 -11.95
C ARG A 68 18.61 -4.05 -13.17
N ARG A 69 17.94 -2.93 -13.47
CA ARG A 69 16.90 -2.77 -14.51
C ARG A 69 15.58 -3.42 -14.13
N LEU A 70 14.47 -2.77 -14.52
CA LEU A 70 13.12 -3.18 -14.12
C LEU A 70 12.86 -4.65 -14.43
N LYS A 71 13.09 -5.12 -15.66
CA LYS A 71 12.83 -6.51 -16.04
C LYS A 71 13.42 -7.54 -15.06
N ASN A 72 14.64 -7.33 -14.60
CA ASN A 72 15.31 -8.27 -13.71
C ASN A 72 14.78 -8.15 -12.27
N VAL A 73 14.54 -6.92 -11.80
CA VAL A 73 13.92 -6.64 -10.50
C VAL A 73 12.52 -7.27 -10.40
N TRP A 74 11.75 -7.22 -11.48
CA TRP A 74 10.44 -7.88 -11.57
C TRP A 74 10.56 -9.40 -11.42
N THR A 75 11.53 -10.02 -12.07
CA THR A 75 11.80 -11.46 -11.91
C THR A 75 12.19 -11.81 -10.48
N GLU A 76 13.06 -11.01 -9.86
CA GLU A 76 13.50 -11.22 -8.47
C GLU A 76 12.33 -11.08 -7.49
N MET A 77 11.48 -10.07 -7.67
CA MET A 77 10.26 -9.91 -6.88
C MET A 77 9.30 -11.09 -7.08
N ALA A 78 9.13 -11.57 -8.31
CA ALA A 78 8.28 -12.72 -8.61
C ALA A 78 8.76 -14.00 -7.91
N LEU A 79 10.08 -14.24 -7.89
CA LEU A 79 10.67 -15.38 -7.17
C LEU A 79 10.46 -15.28 -5.66
N ASN A 80 10.63 -14.09 -5.07
CA ASN A 80 10.36 -13.86 -3.65
C ASN A 80 8.89 -14.14 -3.28
N VAL A 81 7.95 -13.63 -4.10
CA VAL A 81 6.51 -13.88 -3.92
C VAL A 81 6.19 -15.37 -4.06
N LEU A 82 6.78 -16.06 -5.04
CA LEU A 82 6.61 -17.49 -5.25
C LEU A 82 7.10 -18.29 -4.02
N ALA A 83 8.29 -17.99 -3.53
CA ALA A 83 8.86 -18.64 -2.35
C ALA A 83 7.99 -18.42 -1.11
N TYR A 84 7.48 -17.20 -0.90
CA TYR A 84 6.53 -16.92 0.18
C TYR A 84 5.25 -17.75 0.04
N ASN A 85 4.66 -17.78 -1.15
CA ASN A 85 3.43 -18.54 -1.40
C ASN A 85 3.64 -20.04 -1.16
N MET A 86 4.76 -20.61 -1.64
CA MET A 86 5.11 -22.00 -1.39
C MET A 86 5.25 -22.27 0.12
N LYS A 87 6.02 -21.45 0.84
CA LYS A 87 6.20 -21.61 2.29
C LYS A 87 4.87 -21.54 3.04
N ARG A 88 4.01 -20.57 2.69
CA ARG A 88 2.69 -20.40 3.30
C ARG A 88 1.78 -21.58 3.02
N MET A 89 1.74 -22.07 1.78
CA MET A 89 0.92 -23.23 1.41
C MET A 89 1.41 -24.50 2.12
N ILE A 90 2.72 -24.72 2.20
CA ILE A 90 3.29 -25.83 2.97
C ILE A 90 2.87 -25.75 4.45
N SER A 91 2.89 -24.57 5.06
CA SER A 91 2.42 -24.38 6.44
C SER A 91 0.92 -24.62 6.63
N LEU A 92 0.09 -24.31 5.62
CA LEU A 92 -1.37 -24.45 5.71
C LEU A 92 -1.87 -25.86 5.43
N ILE A 93 -1.35 -26.53 4.41
CA ILE A 93 -1.85 -27.83 3.94
C ILE A 93 -0.81 -28.95 3.95
N GLY A 94 0.45 -28.64 4.23
CA GLY A 94 1.57 -29.59 4.17
C GLY A 94 2.13 -29.78 2.76
N ALA A 95 3.40 -30.18 2.67
CA ALA A 95 4.11 -30.30 1.39
C ALA A 95 3.50 -31.35 0.45
N ARG A 96 3.06 -32.49 0.98
CA ARG A 96 2.49 -33.59 0.18
C ARG A 96 1.21 -33.17 -0.55
N ARG A 97 0.25 -32.61 0.20
CA ARG A 97 -1.03 -32.13 -0.36
C ARG A 97 -0.83 -30.98 -1.33
N LEU A 98 0.18 -30.15 -1.11
CA LEU A 98 0.54 -29.09 -2.06
C LEU A 98 1.03 -29.69 -3.39
N MET A 99 1.93 -30.67 -3.36
CA MET A 99 2.42 -31.32 -4.58
C MET A 99 1.31 -32.02 -5.35
N GLU A 100 0.37 -32.67 -4.67
CA GLU A 100 -0.82 -33.28 -5.29
C GLU A 100 -1.75 -32.23 -5.95
N ALA A 101 -1.80 -31.01 -5.41
CA ALA A 101 -2.67 -29.94 -5.89
C ALA A 101 -2.06 -29.12 -7.05
N ILE A 102 -0.76 -29.24 -7.32
CA ILE A 102 -0.11 -28.57 -8.45
C ILE A 102 -0.24 -29.48 -9.68
N PRO A 103 -1.00 -29.09 -10.71
CA PRO A 103 -1.05 -29.86 -11.94
C PRO A 103 0.33 -29.83 -12.62
N GLY A 104 0.77 -31.00 -13.09
CA GLY A 104 1.97 -31.18 -13.91
C GLY A 104 1.80 -30.68 -15.33
#